data_AF-A0AA39MJZ1-F1
#
_entry.id   AF-A0AA39MJZ1-F1
#
_cell.length_a   1.000
_cell.length_b   1.000
_cell.length_c   1.000
_cell.angle_alpha   90.00
_cell.angle_beta   90.00
_cell.angle_gamma   90.00
#
_symmetry.space_group_name_H-M   'P 1'
#
loop_
_entity.id
_entity.type
_entity.pdbx_description
1 polymer ?
#
loop_
_entity_poly.entity_id
_entity_poly.type
_entity_poly.pdbx_seq_one_letter_code
_entity_poly.pdbx_strand_id
1 'polypeptide(L)'
;MYCSSRTRALSRWRIVGMEMSERTMTGKSSQTSHEPIVLCDHCQHAFCPSDTRPPASFAEQCRGFYTPSSRQREEILRKKSRLEGVADDYDRELTRLRDIVTQLESGRAQVQTHIDDYASLASAPIRRLRNPLSQPNNYQPFFSSLAQHDPDKILKRIFTFACYRGEDDAFDSHLHWLTPLVISHVCSHWRKVSLDMPEMWSYLDVTWDLNPKSNLELLRMYIARTKMDTPLSVRINSDMELFNLHYRAFSLVLEHAKRWREAIIIVDHQLLWQFLPDSFDILEKLVLRILNI
;
A
#
# COMPACT_ATOMS: atom_id res chain seq x y z
N MET A 1 -34.47 -15.78 2.01
CA MET A 1 -34.88 -14.52 2.65
C MET A 1 -33.77 -13.49 2.44
N TYR A 2 -34.17 -12.30 1.99
CA TYR A 2 -33.36 -11.14 1.63
C TYR A 2 -32.38 -10.69 2.73
N CYS A 3 -31.14 -10.32 2.38
CA CYS A 3 -30.71 -8.91 2.47
C CYS A 3 -29.41 -8.66 1.70
N SER A 4 -29.50 -7.72 0.76
CA SER A 4 -28.46 -7.07 -0.03
C SER A 4 -28.02 -5.78 0.68
N SER A 5 -26.75 -5.39 0.58
CA SER A 5 -26.23 -4.00 0.47
C SER A 5 -24.69 -4.02 0.53
N ARG A 6 -23.97 -3.89 -0.60
CA ARG A 6 -23.47 -2.63 -1.21
C ARG A 6 -22.63 -1.75 -0.29
N THR A 7 -21.37 -1.52 -0.66
CA THR A 7 -20.88 -0.15 -0.93
C THR A 7 -19.69 -0.16 -1.89
N ARG A 8 -19.92 0.42 -3.09
CA ARG A 8 -18.89 0.91 -4.02
C ARG A 8 -18.30 2.19 -3.41
N ALA A 9 -16.98 2.26 -3.28
CA ALA A 9 -16.31 3.53 -3.00
C ALA A 9 -16.07 4.27 -4.33
N LEU A 10 -16.77 5.39 -4.49
CA LEU A 10 -16.56 6.38 -5.53
C LEU A 10 -15.29 7.18 -5.20
N SER A 11 -14.30 7.15 -6.10
CA SER A 11 -13.13 8.00 -6.04
C SER A 11 -13.53 9.44 -6.37
N ARG A 12 -13.73 10.23 -5.32
CA ARG A 12 -14.06 11.66 -5.35
C ARG A 12 -12.75 12.43 -5.56
N TRP A 13 -12.49 12.89 -6.78
CA TRP A 13 -11.38 13.80 -7.07
C TRP A 13 -11.58 15.11 -6.30
N ARG A 14 -10.62 15.44 -5.43
CA ARG A 14 -10.55 16.72 -4.70
C ARG A 14 -9.88 17.72 -5.64
N ILE A 15 -10.61 18.75 -6.03
CA ILE A 15 -10.05 19.96 -6.63
C ILE A 15 -9.31 20.68 -5.50
N VAL A 16 -7.98 20.74 -5.59
CA VAL A 16 -7.16 21.60 -4.73
C VAL A 16 -7.24 23.00 -5.32
N GLY A 17 -7.77 23.93 -4.52
CA GLY A 17 -7.85 25.35 -4.87
C GLY A 17 -6.45 25.96 -4.95
N MET A 18 -6.18 26.64 -6.05
CA MET A 18 -4.97 27.43 -6.25
C MET A 18 -5.30 28.87 -5.87
N GLU A 19 -4.54 29.40 -4.90
CA GLU A 19 -4.67 30.74 -4.34
C GLU A 19 -4.52 31.84 -5.41
N MET A 20 -5.42 32.84 -5.35
CA MET A 20 -5.32 34.06 -6.13
C MET A 20 -4.17 34.92 -5.58
N SER A 21 -3.13 35.12 -6.39
CA SER A 21 -2.14 36.18 -6.18
C SER A 21 -2.50 37.36 -7.08
N GLU A 22 -2.83 38.50 -6.45
CA GLU A 22 -3.06 39.79 -7.10
C GLU A 22 -1.82 40.25 -7.86
N ARG A 23 -1.96 40.48 -9.18
CA ARG A 23 -1.06 41.35 -9.94
C ARG A 23 -1.87 42.31 -10.80
N THR A 24 -1.94 43.54 -10.29
CA THR A 24 -1.94 44.84 -10.97
C THR A 24 -2.14 44.85 -12.48
N MET A 25 -3.22 45.52 -12.90
CA MET A 25 -3.51 45.93 -14.26
C MET A 25 -2.40 46.80 -14.86
N THR A 26 -1.96 46.43 -16.07
CA THR A 26 -1.63 47.40 -17.13
C THR A 26 -2.07 46.80 -18.46
N GLY A 27 -3.02 47.46 -19.13
CA GLY A 27 -3.55 47.00 -20.41
C GLY A 27 -2.56 47.16 -21.56
N LYS A 28 -2.61 46.20 -22.50
CA LYS A 28 -2.33 46.37 -23.94
C LYS A 28 -2.70 45.09 -24.71
N SER A 29 -3.47 45.30 -25.78
CA SER A 29 -3.77 44.44 -26.95
C SER A 29 -4.18 42.97 -26.72
N SER A 30 -5.47 42.75 -26.93
CA SER A 30 -6.16 41.46 -26.97
C SER A 30 -5.74 40.61 -28.17
N GLN A 31 -4.76 39.73 -27.96
CA GLN A 31 -4.54 38.54 -28.78
C GLN A 31 -4.39 37.36 -27.82
N THR A 32 -5.52 36.82 -27.37
CA THR A 32 -5.56 35.69 -26.44
C THR A 32 -5.51 34.41 -27.26
N SER A 33 -4.30 33.93 -27.57
CA SER A 33 -4.05 32.55 -27.98
C SER A 33 -4.53 31.61 -26.86
N HIS A 34 -5.30 30.57 -27.20
CA HIS A 34 -5.70 29.54 -26.23
C HIS A 34 -4.45 28.90 -25.60
N GLU A 35 -4.49 28.71 -24.29
CA GLU A 35 -3.38 28.16 -23.51
C GLU A 35 -3.11 26.70 -23.94
N PRO A 36 -1.84 26.31 -24.17
CA PRO A 36 -1.49 24.96 -24.58
C PRO A 36 -1.90 23.94 -23.51
N ILE A 37 -2.51 22.83 -23.92
CA ILE A 37 -2.89 21.74 -23.00
C ILE A 37 -1.65 20.86 -22.81
N VAL A 38 -0.98 20.99 -21.67
CA VAL A 38 0.20 20.16 -21.34
C VAL A 38 -0.26 18.71 -21.10
N LEU A 39 0.32 17.78 -21.86
CA LEU A 39 0.02 16.35 -21.80
C LEU A 39 1.07 15.56 -21.00
N CYS A 40 2.27 16.13 -20.81
CA CYS A 40 3.33 15.53 -20.03
C CYS A 40 4.17 16.60 -19.34
N ASP A 41 4.23 16.57 -18.00
CA ASP A 41 4.96 17.55 -17.18
C ASP A 41 6.48 17.43 -17.32
N HIS A 42 6.98 16.25 -17.71
CA HIS A 42 8.42 15.99 -17.77
C HIS A 42 9.06 16.50 -19.07
N CYS A 43 8.45 16.22 -20.23
CA CYS A 43 8.96 16.68 -21.52
C CYS A 43 8.23 17.92 -22.07
N GLN A 44 7.24 18.45 -21.33
CA GLN A 44 6.43 19.62 -21.71
C GLN A 44 5.73 19.46 -23.06
N HIS A 45 5.46 18.22 -23.47
CA HIS A 45 4.67 17.96 -24.67
C HIS A 45 3.25 18.47 -24.47
N ALA A 46 2.79 19.33 -25.37
CA ALA A 46 1.51 20.00 -25.25
C ALA A 46 0.73 19.95 -26.56
N PHE A 47 -0.60 19.87 -26.42
CA PHE A 47 -1.54 20.00 -27.53
C PHE A 47 -1.96 21.47 -27.66
N CYS A 48 -1.69 22.06 -28.83
CA CYS A 48 -1.95 23.47 -29.12
C CYS A 48 -3.10 23.59 -30.13
N PRO A 49 -4.36 23.77 -29.67
CA PRO A 49 -5.50 23.93 -30.58
C PRO A 49 -5.44 25.28 -31.31
N SER A 50 -5.88 25.30 -32.57
CA SER A 50 -6.07 26.54 -33.32
C SER A 50 -7.21 27.38 -32.73
N ASP A 51 -7.15 28.71 -32.84
CA ASP A 51 -8.17 29.62 -32.30
C ASP A 51 -9.54 29.41 -32.98
N THR A 52 -10.55 29.11 -32.16
CA THR A 52 -11.92 28.76 -32.57
C THR A 52 -12.96 29.78 -32.14
N ARG A 53 -12.58 30.90 -31.51
CA ARG A 53 -13.58 31.81 -30.91
C ARG A 53 -14.52 32.41 -31.97
N PRO A 54 -15.84 32.26 -31.83
CA PRO A 54 -16.77 32.93 -32.71
C PRO A 54 -16.69 34.46 -32.50
N PRO A 55 -16.84 35.27 -33.56
CA PRO A 55 -16.89 36.73 -33.43
C PRO A 55 -18.06 37.15 -32.52
N ALA A 56 -17.94 38.29 -31.83
CA ALA A 56 -18.99 38.78 -30.93
C ALA A 56 -20.36 38.94 -31.62
N SER A 57 -20.37 39.31 -32.91
CA SER A 57 -21.57 39.45 -33.74
C SER A 57 -22.25 38.12 -34.11
N PHE A 58 -21.59 36.98 -33.90
CA PHE A 58 -22.10 35.66 -34.30
C PHE A 58 -23.35 35.27 -33.50
N ALA A 59 -23.37 35.58 -32.20
CA ALA A 59 -24.50 35.27 -31.32
C ALA A 59 -25.76 36.09 -31.66
N GLU A 60 -25.60 37.32 -32.17
CA GLU A 60 -26.70 38.17 -32.64
C GLU A 60 -27.21 37.71 -34.02
N GLN A 61 -26.31 37.34 -34.92
CA GLN A 61 -26.63 36.80 -36.24
C GLN A 61 -27.44 35.49 -36.15
N CYS A 62 -27.17 34.64 -35.16
CA CYS A 62 -27.94 33.41 -34.94
C CYS A 62 -29.35 33.64 -34.37
N ARG A 63 -29.66 34.80 -33.77
CA ARG A 63 -30.95 35.07 -33.10
C ARG A 63 -31.94 35.85 -33.97
N GLY A 64 -31.50 36.52 -35.03
CA GLY A 64 -32.37 37.26 -35.95
C GLY A 64 -32.77 36.46 -37.19
N PHE A 65 -33.75 36.97 -37.96
CA PHE A 65 -34.06 36.52 -39.33
C PHE A 65 -32.94 36.89 -40.32
N TYR A 66 -31.69 36.63 -39.95
CA TYR A 66 -30.51 36.96 -40.72
C TYR A 66 -30.43 36.08 -41.96
N THR A 67 -30.50 36.70 -43.13
CA THR A 67 -30.29 36.02 -44.41
C THR A 67 -28.92 36.42 -44.96
N PRO A 68 -27.90 35.53 -44.89
CA PRO A 68 -26.58 35.85 -45.40
C PRO A 68 -26.58 35.96 -46.93
N SER A 69 -25.82 36.92 -47.45
CA SER A 69 -25.49 36.99 -48.88
C SER A 69 -24.67 35.77 -49.32
N SER A 70 -24.60 35.50 -50.63
CA SER A 70 -23.82 34.38 -51.18
C SER A 70 -22.35 34.38 -50.75
N ARG A 71 -21.72 35.57 -50.70
CA ARG A 71 -20.33 35.72 -50.25
C ARG A 71 -20.17 35.41 -48.75
N GLN A 72 -21.10 35.89 -47.91
CA GLN A 72 -21.09 35.59 -46.48
C GLN A 72 -21.35 34.10 -46.21
N ARG A 73 -22.22 33.45 -47.00
CA ARG A 73 -22.47 32.01 -46.91
C ARG A 73 -21.21 31.21 -47.18
N GLU A 74 -20.44 31.57 -48.21
CA GLU A 74 -19.17 30.92 -48.53
C GLU A 74 -18.15 31.08 -47.40
N GLU A 75 -18.06 32.28 -46.81
CA GLU A 75 -17.17 32.54 -45.66
C GLU A 75 -17.56 31.72 -44.42
N ILE A 76 -18.86 31.62 -44.14
CA ILE A 76 -19.40 30.78 -43.05
C ILE A 76 -19.03 29.31 -43.28
N LEU A 77 -19.20 28.79 -44.50
CA LEU A 77 -18.87 27.40 -44.83
C LEU A 77 -17.38 27.10 -44.71
N ARG A 78 -16.51 28.01 -45.19
CA ARG A 78 -15.06 27.89 -45.01
C ARG A 78 -14.67 27.88 -43.53
N LYS A 79 -15.29 28.75 -42.72
CA LYS A 79 -15.05 28.79 -41.28
C LYS A 79 -15.56 27.54 -40.57
N LYS A 80 -16.72 27.02 -40.95
CA LYS A 80 -17.26 25.75 -40.45
C LYS A 80 -16.29 24.60 -40.75
N SER A 81 -15.85 24.45 -42.00
CA SER A 81 -14.90 23.41 -42.40
C SER A 81 -13.58 23.48 -41.61
N ARG A 82 -13.09 24.70 -41.33
CA ARG A 82 -11.92 24.89 -40.47
C ARG A 82 -12.17 24.41 -39.04
N LEU A 83 -13.34 24.70 -38.47
CA LEU A 83 -13.71 24.26 -37.11
C LEU A 83 -13.90 22.74 -37.03
N GLU A 84 -14.47 22.12 -38.07
CA GLU A 84 -14.57 20.66 -38.18
C GLU A 84 -13.16 20.03 -38.15
N GLY A 85 -12.20 20.58 -38.91
CA GLY A 85 -10.80 20.12 -38.85
C GLY A 85 -10.17 20.25 -37.46
N VAL A 86 -10.44 21.33 -36.72
CA VAL A 86 -9.96 21.47 -35.34
C VAL A 86 -10.59 20.43 -34.41
N ALA A 87 -11.87 20.14 -34.57
CA ALA A 87 -12.54 19.07 -33.82
C ALA A 87 -11.91 17.70 -34.12
N ASP A 88 -11.62 17.42 -35.40
CA ASP A 88 -10.93 16.19 -35.81
C ASP A 88 -9.54 16.07 -35.17
N ASP A 89 -8.81 17.18 -35.00
CA ASP A 89 -7.52 17.19 -34.31
C ASP A 89 -7.64 16.77 -32.84
N TYR A 90 -8.66 17.27 -32.13
CA TYR A 90 -8.96 16.85 -30.77
C TYR A 90 -9.36 15.37 -30.70
N ASP A 91 -10.20 14.90 -31.62
CA ASP A 91 -10.65 13.50 -31.62
C ASP A 91 -9.50 12.52 -31.88
N ARG A 92 -8.55 12.87 -32.75
CA ARG A 92 -7.32 12.09 -32.95
C ARG A 92 -6.48 12.02 -31.68
N GLU A 93 -6.29 13.15 -31.00
CA GLU A 93 -5.48 13.20 -29.79
C GLU A 93 -6.14 12.45 -28.61
N LEU A 94 -7.46 12.57 -28.46
CA LEU A 94 -8.22 11.80 -27.48
C LEU A 94 -8.11 10.29 -27.75
N THR A 95 -8.16 9.89 -29.02
CA THR A 95 -8.00 8.47 -29.40
C THR A 95 -6.61 7.97 -29.03
N ARG A 96 -5.55 8.74 -29.36
CA ARG A 96 -4.17 8.42 -29.00
C ARG A 96 -3.99 8.25 -27.49
N LEU A 97 -4.53 9.18 -26.69
CA LEU A 97 -4.42 9.13 -25.22
C LEU A 97 -5.19 7.95 -24.62
N ARG A 98 -6.37 7.61 -25.16
CA ARG A 98 -7.15 6.44 -24.73
C ARG A 98 -6.40 5.13 -25.00
N ASP A 99 -5.73 5.01 -26.15
CA ASP A 99 -4.90 3.84 -26.45
C ASP A 99 -3.73 3.71 -25.46
N ILE A 100 -3.06 4.82 -25.12
CA ILE A 100 -1.99 4.82 -24.11
C ILE A 100 -2.51 4.38 -22.74
N VAL A 101 -3.67 4.90 -22.31
CA VAL A 101 -4.29 4.48 -21.04
C VAL A 101 -4.58 2.98 -21.06
N THR A 102 -5.12 2.46 -22.15
CA THR A 102 -5.41 1.03 -22.31
C THR A 102 -4.14 0.17 -22.19
N GLN A 103 -3.03 0.62 -22.80
CA GLN A 103 -1.73 -0.05 -22.67
C GLN A 103 -1.24 -0.06 -21.22
N LEU A 104 -1.30 1.08 -20.52
CA LEU A 104 -0.90 1.17 -19.12
C LEU A 104 -1.77 0.28 -18.22
N GLU A 105 -3.08 0.24 -18.45
CA GLU A 105 -4.00 -0.65 -17.73
C GLU A 105 -3.67 -2.12 -17.96
N SER A 106 -3.35 -2.52 -19.19
CA SER A 106 -2.91 -3.88 -19.50
C SER A 106 -1.60 -4.24 -18.78
N GLY A 107 -0.63 -3.33 -18.74
CA GLY A 107 0.65 -3.53 -18.04
C GLY A 107 0.43 -3.65 -16.53
N ARG A 108 -0.43 -2.80 -15.96
CA ARG A 108 -0.83 -2.90 -14.54
C ARG A 108 -1.50 -4.24 -14.24
N ALA A 109 -2.37 -4.73 -15.12
CA ALA A 109 -3.04 -6.01 -14.94
C ALA A 109 -2.04 -7.18 -14.95
N GLN A 110 -1.04 -7.16 -15.84
CA GLN A 110 0.04 -8.17 -15.85
C GLN A 110 0.84 -8.16 -14.54
N VAL A 111 1.23 -6.98 -14.06
CA VAL A 111 1.93 -6.85 -12.77
C VAL A 111 1.07 -7.37 -11.62
N GLN A 112 -0.23 -7.10 -11.62
CA GLN A 112 -1.15 -7.62 -10.60
C GLN A 112 -1.23 -9.15 -10.64
N THR A 113 -1.28 -9.76 -11.83
CA THR A 113 -1.25 -11.23 -11.97
C THR A 113 0.03 -11.81 -11.37
N HIS A 114 1.19 -11.19 -11.61
CA HIS A 114 2.44 -11.65 -11.00
C HIS A 114 2.39 -11.56 -9.46
N ILE A 115 1.85 -10.47 -8.91
CA ILE A 115 1.64 -10.35 -7.46
C ILE A 115 0.78 -11.50 -6.93
N ASP A 116 -0.31 -11.81 -7.61
CA ASP A 116 -1.24 -12.87 -7.22
C ASP A 116 -0.60 -14.27 -7.35
N ASP A 117 0.27 -14.47 -8.35
CA ASP A 117 1.06 -15.69 -8.51
C ASP A 117 2.07 -15.85 -7.38
N TYR A 118 2.84 -14.81 -7.04
CA TYR A 118 3.76 -14.83 -5.91
C TYR A 118 3.03 -15.06 -4.58
N ALA A 119 1.87 -14.44 -4.38
CA ALA A 119 1.01 -14.71 -3.22
C ALA A 119 0.49 -16.16 -3.21
N SER A 120 0.17 -16.71 -4.38
CA SER A 120 -0.23 -18.10 -4.54
C SER A 120 0.91 -19.08 -4.24
N LEU A 121 2.15 -18.76 -4.63
CA LEU A 121 3.33 -19.53 -4.29
C LEU A 121 3.64 -19.47 -2.79
N ALA A 122 3.54 -18.29 -2.18
CA ALA A 122 3.70 -18.11 -0.74
C ALA A 122 2.64 -18.91 0.06
N SER A 123 1.42 -19.05 -0.49
CA SER A 123 0.34 -19.83 0.13
C SER A 123 0.28 -21.31 -0.29
N ALA A 124 1.07 -21.74 -1.29
CA ALA A 124 1.02 -23.09 -1.84
C ALA A 124 1.43 -24.21 -0.85
N PRO A 125 2.45 -24.03 0.03
CA PRO A 125 2.75 -25.01 1.08
C PRO A 125 1.56 -25.20 2.03
N ILE A 126 0.82 -24.11 2.30
CA ILE A 126 -0.31 -24.09 3.24
C ILE A 126 -1.55 -24.79 2.65
N ARG A 127 -1.80 -24.68 1.33
CA ARG A 127 -2.91 -25.37 0.67
C ARG A 127 -2.76 -26.90 0.65
N ARG A 128 -1.52 -27.41 0.55
CA ARG A 128 -1.26 -28.87 0.58
C ARG A 128 -1.48 -29.49 1.96
N LEU A 129 -1.26 -28.72 3.03
CA LEU A 129 -1.58 -29.14 4.39
C LEU A 129 -3.09 -29.19 4.69
N ARG A 130 -3.91 -28.43 3.94
CA ARG A 130 -5.37 -28.40 4.14
C ARG A 130 -6.09 -29.63 3.57
N ASN A 131 -5.45 -30.44 2.71
CA ASN A 131 -6.15 -31.48 1.96
C ASN A 131 -5.61 -32.94 2.04
N PRO A 132 -5.37 -33.53 3.24
CA PRO A 132 -5.24 -34.98 3.34
C PRO A 132 -6.42 -35.72 3.99
N LEU A 133 -7.57 -35.09 4.30
CA LEU A 133 -8.64 -35.74 5.08
C LEU A 133 -9.95 -36.02 4.34
N SER A 134 -9.94 -36.14 3.00
CA SER A 134 -11.14 -36.51 2.24
C SER A 134 -10.81 -37.52 1.15
N GLN A 135 -10.33 -38.70 1.54
CA GLN A 135 -10.41 -39.90 0.71
C GLN A 135 -10.91 -41.08 1.55
N PRO A 136 -12.05 -41.69 1.19
CA PRO A 136 -12.45 -42.98 1.72
C PRO A 136 -11.87 -44.07 0.82
N ASN A 137 -10.80 -44.73 1.26
CA ASN A 137 -10.58 -46.19 1.17
C ASN A 137 -9.09 -46.60 1.12
N ASN A 138 -8.77 -47.54 2.00
CA ASN A 138 -7.89 -48.69 1.80
C ASN A 138 -6.39 -48.50 1.51
N TYR A 139 -5.66 -47.94 2.49
CA TYR A 139 -4.26 -48.33 2.71
C TYR A 139 -3.95 -48.51 4.22
N GLN A 140 -3.75 -49.76 4.64
CA GLN A 140 -3.02 -50.16 5.87
C GLN A 140 -1.49 -49.90 5.68
N PRO A 141 -0.63 -50.06 6.70
CA PRO A 141 -0.65 -49.52 8.06
C PRO A 141 0.71 -48.80 8.30
N PHE A 142 0.91 -47.60 7.75
CA PHE A 142 2.09 -46.77 8.07
C PHE A 142 1.78 -45.63 9.05
N PHE A 143 0.50 -45.42 9.39
CA PHE A 143 0.02 -44.35 10.26
C PHE A 143 -0.22 -44.78 11.71
N SER A 144 0.10 -46.02 12.09
CA SER A 144 -0.08 -46.51 13.46
C SER A 144 0.74 -45.72 14.51
N SER A 145 1.77 -44.98 14.07
CA SER A 145 2.57 -44.08 14.93
C SER A 145 1.98 -42.65 15.03
N LEU A 146 1.35 -42.15 13.96
CA LEU A 146 0.72 -40.82 13.94
C LEU A 146 -0.63 -40.78 14.66
N ALA A 147 -1.34 -41.91 14.74
CA ALA A 147 -2.58 -42.03 15.49
C ALA A 147 -2.39 -41.97 17.03
N GLN A 148 -1.15 -42.07 17.52
CA GLN A 148 -0.81 -41.88 18.94
C GLN A 148 -0.42 -40.44 19.28
N HIS A 149 -0.39 -39.54 18.30
CA HIS A 149 0.03 -38.16 18.51
C HIS A 149 -1.18 -37.23 18.57
N ASP A 150 -1.29 -36.52 19.69
CA ASP A 150 -2.16 -35.36 19.84
C ASP A 150 -1.89 -34.36 18.69
N PRO A 151 -2.86 -34.09 17.80
CA PRO A 151 -2.70 -33.17 16.68
C PRO A 151 -2.20 -31.79 17.11
N ASP A 152 -2.61 -31.32 18.30
CA ASP A 152 -2.17 -30.05 18.84
C ASP A 152 -0.67 -30.09 19.14
N LYS A 153 -0.14 -31.20 19.66
CA LYS A 153 1.30 -31.35 19.93
C LYS A 153 2.14 -31.28 18.65
N ILE A 154 1.65 -31.86 17.55
CA ILE A 154 2.33 -31.77 16.26
C ILE A 154 2.29 -30.34 15.74
N LEU A 155 1.11 -29.70 15.77
CA LEU A 155 0.96 -28.30 15.35
C LEU A 155 1.86 -27.37 16.15
N LYS A 156 1.90 -27.51 17.47
CA LYS A 156 2.78 -26.72 18.34
C LYS A 156 4.25 -26.87 17.93
N ARG A 157 4.70 -28.10 17.64
CA ARG A 157 6.07 -28.34 17.17
C ARG A 157 6.35 -27.69 15.81
N ILE A 158 5.42 -27.80 14.86
CA ILE A 158 5.52 -27.12 13.56
C ILE A 158 5.60 -25.62 13.75
N PHE A 159 4.77 -25.04 14.61
CA PHE A 159 4.73 -23.61 14.87
C PHE A 159 6.02 -23.11 15.53
N THR A 160 6.56 -23.87 16.49
CA THR A 160 7.88 -23.57 17.09
C THR A 160 8.98 -23.54 16.03
N PHE A 161 9.03 -24.52 15.12
CA PHE A 161 10.01 -24.52 14.03
C PHE A 161 9.80 -23.37 13.05
N ALA A 162 8.55 -23.09 12.68
CA ALA A 162 8.23 -22.01 11.75
C ALA A 162 8.54 -20.62 12.33
N CYS A 163 8.48 -20.47 13.65
CA CYS A 163 8.82 -19.23 14.35
C CYS A 163 10.27 -19.22 14.89
N TYR A 164 11.06 -20.27 14.64
CA TYR A 164 12.45 -20.34 15.07
C TYR A 164 13.30 -19.35 14.29
N ARG A 165 14.22 -18.66 14.97
CA ARG A 165 15.13 -17.70 14.37
C ARG A 165 16.56 -18.18 14.48
N GLY A 166 17.25 -18.32 13.34
CA GLY A 166 18.67 -18.65 13.30
C GLY A 166 19.56 -17.44 13.63
N GLU A 167 20.81 -17.71 14.03
CA GLU A 167 21.80 -16.66 14.29
C GLU A 167 22.25 -15.92 13.01
N ASP A 168 22.08 -16.56 11.84
CA ASP A 168 22.52 -16.06 10.52
C ASP A 168 21.50 -15.18 9.77
N ASP A 169 20.31 -14.92 10.34
CA ASP A 169 19.23 -14.10 9.71
C ASP A 169 19.53 -12.59 9.81
N ALA A 170 20.72 -12.20 9.35
CA ALA A 170 21.24 -10.84 9.48
C ALA A 170 20.59 -9.84 8.51
N PHE A 171 19.93 -10.27 7.42
CA PHE A 171 19.55 -9.33 6.36
C PHE A 171 18.16 -9.49 5.69
N ASP A 172 17.33 -10.53 5.93
CA ASP A 172 16.17 -10.74 5.04
C ASP A 172 14.84 -11.22 5.66
N SER A 173 14.48 -10.85 6.88
CA SER A 173 13.16 -11.29 7.40
C SER A 173 12.42 -10.32 8.32
N HIS A 174 12.27 -9.06 7.90
CA HIS A 174 11.26 -8.14 8.46
C HIS A 174 9.82 -8.71 8.44
N LEU A 175 9.58 -9.81 7.72
CA LEU A 175 8.30 -10.51 7.69
C LEU A 175 8.22 -11.69 8.66
N HIS A 176 9.33 -12.13 9.27
CA HIS A 176 9.33 -13.32 10.12
C HIS A 176 8.54 -13.15 11.41
N TRP A 177 8.50 -11.92 11.96
CA TRP A 177 7.64 -11.64 13.11
C TRP A 177 6.15 -11.72 12.77
N LEU A 178 5.75 -11.71 11.48
CA LEU A 178 4.37 -11.92 11.05
C LEU A 178 4.00 -13.41 10.97
N THR A 179 4.96 -14.33 11.06
CA THR A 179 4.70 -15.78 10.98
C THR A 179 3.61 -16.27 11.94
N PRO A 180 3.56 -15.84 13.23
CA PRO A 180 2.47 -16.19 14.13
C PRO A 180 1.09 -15.75 13.61
N LEU A 181 0.99 -14.57 12.99
CA LEU A 181 -0.26 -14.12 12.36
C LEU A 181 -0.63 -15.03 11.20
N VAL A 182 0.29 -15.27 10.27
CA VAL A 182 0.03 -16.11 9.09
C VAL A 182 -0.46 -17.48 9.52
N ILE A 183 0.20 -18.10 10.51
CA ILE A 183 -0.21 -19.37 11.12
C ILE A 183 -1.63 -19.27 11.72
N SER A 184 -1.90 -18.25 12.52
CA SER A 184 -3.21 -18.06 13.18
C SER A 184 -4.37 -17.77 12.21
N HIS A 185 -4.08 -17.48 10.94
CA HIS A 185 -5.06 -17.21 9.89
C HIS A 185 -5.33 -18.41 8.97
N VAL A 186 -4.63 -19.54 9.13
CA VAL A 186 -4.83 -20.73 8.31
C VAL A 186 -6.21 -21.36 8.52
N CYS A 187 -6.62 -21.63 9.76
CA CYS A 187 -7.98 -22.09 10.08
C CYS A 187 -8.33 -21.77 11.56
N SER A 188 -9.59 -21.97 11.96
CA SER A 188 -10.03 -21.73 13.35
C SER A 188 -9.28 -22.61 14.37
N HIS A 189 -8.94 -23.84 14.00
CA HIS A 189 -8.18 -24.75 14.86
C HIS A 189 -6.72 -24.26 15.05
N TRP A 190 -6.03 -23.89 13.98
CA TRP A 190 -4.66 -23.34 14.06
C TRP A 190 -4.63 -22.03 14.84
N ARG A 191 -5.66 -21.19 14.68
CA ARG A 191 -5.82 -19.99 15.50
C ARG A 191 -5.88 -20.32 16.98
N LYS A 192 -6.68 -21.31 17.38
CA LYS A 192 -6.79 -21.73 18.78
C LYS A 192 -5.43 -22.19 19.31
N VAL A 193 -4.77 -23.11 18.60
CA VAL A 193 -3.46 -23.65 19.01
C VAL A 193 -2.39 -22.54 19.09
N SER A 194 -2.39 -21.61 18.13
CA SER A 194 -1.45 -20.48 18.12
C SER A 194 -1.69 -19.48 19.24
N LEU A 195 -2.94 -19.22 19.64
CA LEU A 195 -3.25 -18.38 20.79
C LEU A 195 -2.89 -19.06 22.13
N ASP A 196 -2.90 -20.39 22.16
CA ASP A 196 -2.45 -21.18 23.32
C ASP A 196 -0.91 -21.25 23.46
N MET A 197 -0.16 -20.63 22.53
CA MET A 197 1.31 -20.57 22.51
C MET A 197 1.83 -19.12 22.61
N PRO A 198 1.92 -18.53 23.81
CA PRO A 198 2.40 -17.16 24.02
C PRO A 198 3.81 -16.93 23.47
N GLU A 199 4.66 -17.96 23.49
CA GLU A 199 6.07 -17.90 23.06
C GLU A 199 6.19 -17.54 21.59
N MET A 200 5.22 -17.93 20.75
CA MET A 200 5.21 -17.56 19.34
C MET A 200 5.09 -16.05 19.12
N TRP A 201 4.41 -15.35 20.02
CA TRP A 201 4.15 -13.91 19.93
C TRP A 201 5.22 -13.06 20.63
N SER A 202 6.25 -13.71 21.19
CA SER A 202 7.29 -13.07 22.02
C SER A 202 8.34 -12.30 21.23
N TYR A 203 8.45 -12.54 19.92
CA TYR A 203 9.34 -11.79 19.05
C TYR A 203 8.63 -10.56 18.47
N LEU A 204 9.16 -9.38 18.80
CA LEU A 204 8.63 -8.08 18.38
C LEU A 204 9.64 -7.42 17.45
N ASP A 205 9.23 -7.14 16.21
CA ASP A 205 10.05 -6.39 15.26
C ASP A 205 9.44 -5.02 15.00
N VAL A 206 10.11 -4.00 15.51
CA VAL A 206 9.71 -2.61 15.41
C VAL A 206 10.49 -1.99 14.26
N THR A 207 10.19 -2.45 13.05
CA THR A 207 10.68 -1.88 11.79
C THR A 207 9.54 -1.19 11.08
N TRP A 208 9.63 0.13 10.98
CA TRP A 208 8.54 0.96 10.48
C TRP A 208 8.54 0.99 8.97
N ASP A 209 7.51 0.40 8.38
CA ASP A 209 7.20 0.53 6.96
C ASP A 209 6.24 1.71 6.72
N LEU A 210 5.71 1.78 5.49
CA LEU A 210 4.85 2.85 4.99
C LEU A 210 3.52 3.05 5.80
N ASN A 211 3.17 2.18 6.76
CA ASN A 211 1.94 2.33 7.57
C ASN A 211 2.15 2.18 9.10
N PRO A 212 2.63 3.23 9.77
CA PRO A 212 3.01 3.18 11.17
C PRO A 212 1.85 3.02 12.16
N LYS A 213 0.61 3.40 11.80
CA LYS A 213 -0.56 3.21 12.69
C LYS A 213 -0.93 1.73 12.82
N SER A 214 -0.94 1.01 11.70
CA SER A 214 -1.25 -0.43 11.69
C SER A 214 -0.22 -1.24 12.48
N ASN A 215 1.06 -0.85 12.40
CA ASN A 215 2.14 -1.51 13.11
C ASN A 215 2.04 -1.34 14.63
N LEU A 216 1.58 -0.17 15.11
CA LEU A 216 1.36 0.04 16.55
C LEU A 216 0.25 -0.86 17.11
N GLU A 217 -0.89 -0.97 16.41
CA GLU A 217 -1.98 -1.86 16.84
C GLU A 217 -1.57 -3.33 16.78
N LEU A 218 -0.77 -3.69 15.77
CA LEU A 218 -0.20 -5.02 15.64
C LEU A 218 0.71 -5.38 16.82
N LEU A 219 1.56 -4.43 17.22
CA LEU A 219 2.46 -4.56 18.36
C LEU A 219 1.70 -4.70 19.68
N ARG A 220 0.66 -3.88 19.92
CA ARG A 220 -0.22 -4.01 21.09
C ARG A 220 -0.86 -5.39 21.17
N MET A 221 -1.37 -5.89 20.04
CA MET A 221 -1.98 -7.20 19.97
C MET A 221 -0.97 -8.32 20.25
N TYR A 222 0.27 -8.23 19.76
CA TYR A 222 1.32 -9.22 20.06
C TYR A 222 1.61 -9.24 21.55
N ILE A 223 1.88 -8.07 22.14
CA ILE A 223 2.12 -7.93 23.58
C ILE A 223 0.96 -8.51 24.38
N ALA A 224 -0.29 -8.23 24.00
CA ALA A 224 -1.49 -8.78 24.66
C ALA A 224 -1.63 -10.30 24.55
N ARG A 225 -1.07 -10.92 23.50
CA ARG A 225 -1.04 -12.37 23.31
C ARG A 225 0.11 -13.04 24.06
N THR A 226 1.15 -12.30 24.39
CA THR A 226 2.16 -12.77 25.33
C THR A 226 1.57 -12.76 26.74
N LYS A 227 1.73 -13.84 27.49
CA LYS A 227 1.37 -13.87 28.91
C LYS A 227 2.38 -13.05 29.70
N MET A 228 2.01 -12.62 30.91
CA MET A 228 2.81 -11.69 31.71
C MET A 228 4.22 -12.21 32.04
N ASP A 229 4.41 -13.52 32.05
CA ASP A 229 5.64 -14.25 32.35
C ASP A 229 6.47 -14.63 31.12
N THR A 230 5.97 -14.39 29.89
CA THR A 230 6.68 -14.78 28.67
C THR A 230 7.85 -13.81 28.40
N PRO A 231 9.10 -14.27 28.31
CA PRO A 231 10.22 -13.41 27.93
C PRO A 231 10.08 -12.89 26.51
N LEU A 232 10.46 -11.64 26.26
CA LEU A 232 10.35 -10.96 24.98
C LEU A 232 11.71 -10.85 24.28
N SER A 233 11.71 -11.02 22.97
CA SER A 233 12.86 -10.74 22.11
C SER A 233 12.49 -9.59 21.20
N VAL A 234 13.18 -8.46 21.32
CA VAL A 234 12.80 -7.21 20.65
C VAL A 234 13.87 -6.78 19.65
N ARG A 235 13.45 -6.44 18.43
CA ARG A 235 14.26 -5.71 17.46
C ARG A 235 13.66 -4.34 17.24
N ILE A 236 14.48 -3.30 17.29
CA ILE A 236 14.08 -1.91 17.13
C ILE A 236 14.98 -1.31 16.06
N ASN A 237 14.38 -0.80 15.00
CA ASN A 237 15.08 -0.08 13.95
C ASN A 237 14.43 1.29 13.79
N SER A 238 15.12 2.33 14.27
CA SER A 238 14.63 3.71 14.20
C SER A 238 15.51 4.52 13.26
N ASP A 239 14.95 4.88 12.10
CA ASP A 239 15.47 5.94 11.24
C ASP A 239 14.95 7.32 11.71
N MET A 240 15.73 8.37 11.46
CA MET A 240 15.47 9.74 11.91
C MET A 240 14.21 10.36 11.32
N GLU A 241 13.74 9.89 10.16
CA GLU A 241 12.64 10.52 9.42
C GLU A 241 11.25 10.42 10.08
N LEU A 242 11.05 9.49 11.04
CA LEU A 242 9.73 9.16 11.62
C LEU A 242 9.68 9.22 13.17
N PHE A 243 10.46 10.12 13.77
CA PHE A 243 10.71 10.25 15.22
C PHE A 243 9.48 10.11 16.14
N ASN A 244 8.37 10.82 15.88
CA ASN A 244 7.21 10.86 16.78
C ASN A 244 6.43 9.53 16.87
N LEU A 245 6.33 8.78 15.77
CA LEU A 245 5.63 7.50 15.74
C LEU A 245 6.53 6.39 16.27
N HIS A 246 7.83 6.45 15.97
CA HIS A 246 8.84 5.59 16.55
C HIS A 246 8.79 5.69 18.07
N TYR A 247 8.72 6.91 18.62
CA TYR A 247 8.63 7.14 20.06
C TYR A 247 7.47 6.38 20.71
N ARG A 248 6.26 6.42 20.14
CA ARG A 248 5.08 5.79 20.79
C ARG A 248 5.18 4.29 20.95
N ALA A 249 5.59 3.59 19.89
CA ALA A 249 5.71 2.14 19.98
C ALA A 249 6.99 1.71 20.66
N PHE A 250 8.03 2.52 20.57
CA PHE A 250 9.20 2.35 21.39
C PHE A 250 8.86 2.44 22.88
N SER A 251 8.14 3.48 23.31
CA SER A 251 7.61 3.60 24.68
C SER A 251 6.78 2.38 25.08
N LEU A 252 5.88 1.93 24.19
CA LEU A 252 5.07 0.73 24.44
C LEU A 252 5.92 -0.51 24.71
N VAL A 253 7.03 -0.70 23.99
CA VAL A 253 7.89 -1.87 24.17
C VAL A 253 8.77 -1.71 25.41
N LEU A 254 9.21 -0.49 25.71
CA LEU A 254 9.95 -0.16 26.93
C LEU A 254 9.13 -0.40 28.21
N GLU A 255 7.82 -0.18 28.18
CA GLU A 255 6.92 -0.51 29.30
C GLU A 255 7.05 -2.00 29.71
N HIS A 256 7.55 -2.85 28.81
CA HIS A 256 7.79 -4.27 29.03
C HIS A 256 9.28 -4.65 29.07
N ALA A 257 10.20 -3.68 29.22
CA ALA A 257 11.65 -3.90 29.22
C ALA A 257 12.16 -4.93 30.24
N LYS A 258 11.49 -5.02 31.39
CA LYS A 258 11.81 -6.00 32.43
C LYS A 258 11.70 -7.46 31.98
N ARG A 259 10.89 -7.71 30.95
CA ARG A 259 10.68 -9.05 30.38
C ARG A 259 11.56 -9.30 29.16
N TRP A 260 12.44 -8.38 28.77
CA TRP A 260 13.28 -8.58 27.60
C TRP A 260 14.37 -9.59 27.92
N ARG A 261 14.40 -10.69 27.18
CA ARG A 261 15.51 -11.65 27.18
C ARG A 261 16.58 -11.22 26.19
N GLU A 262 16.16 -10.72 25.03
CA GLU A 262 17.06 -10.30 23.96
C GLU A 262 16.58 -8.97 23.37
N ALA A 263 17.51 -8.06 23.12
CA ALA A 263 17.22 -6.78 22.49
C ALA A 263 18.27 -6.43 21.44
N ILE A 264 17.82 -6.07 20.24
CA ILE A 264 18.64 -5.52 19.16
C ILE A 264 18.11 -4.13 18.85
N ILE A 265 18.90 -3.11 19.18
CA ILE A 265 18.50 -1.71 19.03
C ILE A 265 19.43 -1.07 18.00
N ILE A 266 18.85 -0.60 16.90
CA ILE A 266 19.52 0.12 15.84
C ILE A 266 18.95 1.54 15.85
N VAL A 267 19.75 2.51 16.29
CA VAL A 267 19.34 3.90 16.49
C VAL A 267 20.47 4.86 16.12
N ASP A 268 20.12 6.09 15.80
CA ASP A 268 21.09 7.19 15.68
C ASP A 268 21.74 7.51 17.03
N HIS A 269 23.01 7.95 17.03
CA HIS A 269 23.75 8.28 18.26
C HIS A 269 23.03 9.30 19.14
N GLN A 270 22.34 10.28 18.54
CA GLN A 270 21.65 11.34 19.28
C GLN A 270 20.48 10.79 20.09
N LEU A 271 19.97 9.63 19.69
CA LEU A 271 18.80 9.01 20.26
C LEU A 271 19.16 8.16 21.47
N LEU A 272 20.23 7.35 21.43
CA LEU A 272 20.64 6.37 22.45
C LEU A 272 20.25 6.65 23.91
N TRP A 273 20.55 7.85 24.42
CA TRP A 273 20.30 8.22 25.82
C TRP A 273 18.82 8.28 26.21
N GLN A 274 17.92 8.42 25.25
CA GLN A 274 16.48 8.42 25.49
C GLN A 274 15.89 6.99 25.52
N PHE A 275 16.69 5.96 25.18
CA PHE A 275 16.20 4.63 24.79
C PHE A 275 16.67 3.51 25.73
N LEU A 276 17.46 3.81 26.76
CA LEU A 276 17.89 2.80 27.72
C LEU A 276 16.99 2.85 28.98
N PRO A 277 16.19 1.81 29.26
CA PRO A 277 15.49 1.67 30.53
C PRO A 277 16.43 1.70 31.72
N ASP A 278 15.88 2.09 32.88
CA ASP A 278 16.60 2.06 34.16
C ASP A 278 16.82 0.64 34.69
N SER A 279 16.08 -0.37 34.21
CA SER A 279 16.27 -1.77 34.62
C SER A 279 15.93 -2.78 33.53
N PHE A 280 16.77 -3.83 33.46
CA PHE A 280 16.55 -5.03 32.67
C PHE A 280 16.70 -6.23 33.59
N ASP A 281 15.60 -6.95 33.85
CA ASP A 281 15.60 -7.96 34.93
C ASP A 281 16.09 -9.33 34.44
N ILE A 282 15.81 -9.68 33.18
CA ILE A 282 16.13 -11.00 32.59
C ILE A 282 16.88 -10.92 31.25
N LEU A 283 17.50 -9.77 30.96
CA LEU A 283 18.18 -9.54 29.69
C LEU A 283 19.47 -10.34 29.60
N GLU A 284 19.51 -11.25 28.63
CA GLU A 284 20.66 -12.13 28.34
C GLU A 284 21.52 -11.56 27.21
N LYS A 285 20.91 -10.83 26.25
CA LYS A 285 21.61 -10.30 25.08
C LYS A 285 21.13 -8.90 24.70
N LEU A 286 22.05 -7.95 24.65
CA LEU A 286 21.83 -6.60 24.11
C LEU A 286 22.79 -6.32 22.96
N VAL A 287 22.26 -5.98 21.79
CA VAL A 287 23.06 -5.53 20.65
C VAL A 287 22.65 -4.11 20.33
N LEU A 288 23.55 -3.16 20.57
CA LEU A 288 23.38 -1.76 20.19
C LEU A 288 24.14 -1.49 18.90
N ARG A 289 23.45 -1.00 17.86
CA ARG A 289 24.06 -0.52 16.63
C ARG A 289 23.76 0.96 16.49
N ILE A 290 24.82 1.76 16.48
CA ILE A 290 24.76 3.21 16.41
C ILE A 290 24.97 3.62 14.97
N LEU A 291 23.99 4.29 14.38
CA LEU A 291 24.09 4.89 13.05
C LEU A 291 24.68 6.31 13.17
N ASN A 292 25.45 6.72 12.15
CA ASN A 292 26.07 8.06 12.02
C ASN A 292 26.97 8.49 13.20
N ILE A 293 28.19 7.95 13.24
CA ILE A 293 29.27 8.42 14.15
C ILE A 293 30.10 9.48 13.45
#